data_AF-A0A1M6MWN7-F1
#
_entry.id   AF-A0A1M6MWN7-F1
#
_cell.length_a   1.000
_cell.length_b   1.000
_cell.length_c   1.000
_cell.angle_alpha   90.00
_cell.angle_beta   90.00
_cell.angle_gamma   90.00
#
_symmetry.space_group_name_H-M   'P 1'
#
loop_
_entity.id
_entity.type
_entity.pdbx_description
1 polymer ?
#
loop_
_entity_poly.entity_id
_entity_poly.type
_entity_poly.pdbx_seq_one_letter_code
_entity_poly.pdbx_strand_id
1 'polypeptide(L)'
;MKHNLTLPIDVRKYDNDKQFFDEAYNIFQMELQARYNRPNLFNKFIYIDEKVKYDNKPNGFWHISSIGEDDTKYDMYPCCNDITNGLCKYMCDFGHPENFLKDDNSIPCIYRACRIKWVREIIELANNNKNHPNLRIWQHKNQRTKEKTLKIRYLNGCIDYIIIFKISYKNSDIYCYRLKTAYPVVLKSYKKRFDREYNNYIIMKSKK
;
A
#
# COMPACT_ATOMS: atom_id res chain seq x y z
N MET A 1 -9.41 -15.03 -17.06
CA MET A 1 -7.95 -14.93 -17.30
C MET A 1 -7.30 -14.41 -16.02
N LYS A 2 -6.05 -14.79 -15.73
CA LYS A 2 -5.27 -14.22 -14.63
C LYS A 2 -4.68 -12.89 -15.09
N HIS A 3 -4.72 -11.87 -14.23
CA HIS A 3 -4.05 -10.59 -14.47
C HIS A 3 -2.64 -10.69 -13.89
N ASN A 4 -1.63 -10.16 -14.55
CA ASN A 4 -0.27 -10.05 -14.00
C ASN A 4 0.06 -8.59 -13.79
N LEU A 5 0.67 -8.26 -12.64
CA LEU A 5 1.17 -6.91 -12.39
C LEU A 5 2.47 -6.69 -13.16
N THR A 6 2.79 -5.44 -13.47
CA THR A 6 4.08 -5.07 -14.06
C THR A 6 5.24 -5.45 -13.13
N LEU A 7 6.44 -5.62 -13.69
CA LEU A 7 7.62 -5.87 -12.87
C LEU A 7 7.91 -4.67 -11.94
N PRO A 8 8.40 -4.91 -10.71
CA PRO A 8 8.87 -3.83 -9.84
C PRO A 8 9.93 -2.96 -10.54
N ILE A 9 10.07 -1.72 -10.08
CA ILE A 9 11.15 -0.82 -10.49
C ILE A 9 12.48 -1.53 -10.24
N ASP A 10 13.35 -1.58 -11.25
CA ASP A 10 14.66 -2.19 -11.12
C ASP A 10 15.58 -1.30 -10.29
N VAL A 11 15.75 -1.68 -9.02
CA VAL A 11 16.54 -0.96 -8.01
C VAL A 11 18.04 -0.90 -8.33
N ARG A 12 18.54 -1.79 -9.19
CA ARG A 12 19.97 -1.81 -9.58
C ARG A 12 20.38 -0.67 -10.49
N LYS A 13 19.41 0.10 -11.01
CA LYS A 13 19.65 1.21 -11.93
C LYS A 13 20.06 2.51 -11.23
N TYR A 14 20.13 2.52 -9.90
CA TYR A 14 20.40 3.71 -9.10
C TYR A 14 21.64 3.48 -8.25
N ASP A 15 22.43 4.53 -8.08
CA ASP A 15 23.69 4.47 -7.33
C ASP A 15 23.46 4.40 -5.82
N ASN A 16 22.31 4.90 -5.34
CA ASN A 16 21.98 4.95 -3.93
C ASN A 16 20.45 5.05 -3.68
N ASP A 17 20.06 4.80 -2.43
CA ASP A 17 18.68 4.86 -1.95
C ASP A 17 17.99 6.17 -2.28
N LYS A 18 18.70 7.31 -2.18
CA LYS A 18 18.11 8.63 -2.43
C LYS A 18 17.66 8.75 -3.88
N GLN A 19 18.54 8.44 -4.83
CA GLN A 19 18.18 8.45 -6.26
C GLN A 19 17.00 7.51 -6.54
N PHE A 20 17.01 6.32 -5.94
CA PHE A 20 15.91 5.37 -6.09
C PHE A 20 14.57 5.90 -5.52
N PHE A 21 14.57 6.49 -4.32
CA PHE A 21 13.36 7.06 -3.72
C PHE A 21 12.87 8.30 -4.48
N ASP A 22 13.78 9.10 -5.04
CA ASP A 22 13.43 10.22 -5.92
C ASP A 22 12.69 9.71 -7.17
N GLU A 23 13.15 8.62 -7.79
CA GLU A 23 12.46 8.02 -8.94
C GLU A 23 11.13 7.35 -8.57
N ALA A 24 11.09 6.60 -7.47
CA ALA A 24 9.83 6.04 -6.98
C ALA A 24 8.80 7.15 -6.68
N TYR A 25 9.27 8.31 -6.20
CA TYR A 25 8.43 9.47 -5.98
C TYR A 25 7.97 10.13 -7.27
N ASN A 26 8.81 10.24 -8.31
CA ASN A 26 8.39 10.73 -9.64
C ASN A 26 7.22 9.89 -10.17
N ILE A 27 7.31 8.57 -10.07
CA ILE A 27 6.24 7.65 -10.45
C ILE A 27 4.99 7.88 -9.60
N PHE A 28 5.13 8.01 -8.28
CA PHE A 28 4.00 8.35 -7.41
C PHE A 28 3.32 9.66 -7.84
N GLN A 29 4.10 10.67 -8.16
CA GLN A 29 3.58 11.97 -8.60
C GLN A 29 2.78 11.81 -9.90
N MET A 30 3.32 11.11 -10.88
CA MET A 30 2.68 10.90 -12.17
C MET A 30 1.43 10.02 -12.10
N GLU A 31 1.48 8.92 -11.34
CA GLU A 31 0.47 7.86 -11.36
C GLU A 31 -0.63 8.04 -10.30
N LEU A 32 -0.31 8.69 -9.18
CA LEU A 32 -1.20 8.74 -8.01
C LEU A 32 -1.46 10.17 -7.54
N GLN A 33 -0.49 11.09 -7.59
CA GLN A 33 -0.67 12.44 -7.07
C GLN A 33 -1.27 13.41 -8.09
N ALA A 34 -0.86 13.36 -9.36
CA ALA A 34 -1.29 14.28 -10.40
C ALA A 34 -2.81 14.18 -10.62
N ARG A 35 -3.55 15.27 -10.31
CA ARG A 35 -5.04 15.25 -10.35
C ARG A 35 -5.63 14.85 -11.70
N TYR A 36 -4.95 15.20 -12.80
CA TYR A 36 -5.41 14.88 -14.16
C TYR A 36 -5.23 13.41 -14.55
N ASN A 37 -4.34 12.68 -13.85
CA ASN A 37 -4.01 11.28 -14.16
C ASN A 37 -4.37 10.31 -13.02
N ARG A 38 -4.68 10.83 -11.83
CA ARG A 38 -5.03 10.04 -10.64
C ARG A 38 -6.26 9.18 -10.93
N PRO A 39 -6.19 7.85 -10.73
CA PRO A 39 -7.36 7.00 -10.93
C PRO A 39 -8.45 7.32 -9.89
N ASN A 40 -9.70 7.26 -10.31
CA ASN A 40 -10.82 7.16 -9.38
C ASN A 40 -10.94 5.73 -8.86
N LEU A 41 -11.62 5.52 -7.73
CA LEU A 41 -12.00 4.19 -7.26
C LEU A 41 -13.52 4.12 -7.15
N PHE A 42 -14.14 3.25 -7.94
CA PHE A 42 -15.61 3.08 -8.00
C PHE A 42 -16.35 4.42 -8.17
N ASN A 43 -15.89 5.23 -9.11
CA ASN A 43 -16.41 6.58 -9.42
C ASN A 43 -16.30 7.59 -8.27
N LYS A 44 -15.42 7.33 -7.28
CA LYS A 44 -15.11 8.26 -6.21
C LYS A 44 -13.65 8.68 -6.26
N PHE A 45 -13.40 9.94 -5.96
CA PHE A 45 -12.05 10.50 -5.91
C PHE A 45 -11.21 9.83 -4.82
N ILE A 46 -9.92 9.61 -5.12
CA ILE A 46 -8.93 9.17 -4.15
C ILE A 46 -8.23 10.39 -3.56
N TYR A 47 -8.37 10.58 -2.25
CA TYR A 47 -7.64 11.61 -1.52
C TYR A 47 -6.31 11.06 -1.02
N ILE A 48 -5.24 11.81 -1.22
CA ILE A 48 -3.89 11.54 -0.72
C ILE A 48 -3.51 12.71 0.18
N ASP A 49 -2.96 12.43 1.37
CA ASP A 49 -2.48 13.49 2.25
C ASP A 49 -1.12 13.99 1.79
N GLU A 50 -1.05 15.29 1.52
CA GLU A 50 0.12 16.00 1.03
C GLU A 50 0.60 17.08 2.02
N LYS A 51 -0.05 17.21 3.19
CA LYS A 51 0.23 18.26 4.18
C LYS A 51 1.54 18.02 4.92
N VAL A 52 1.69 16.82 5.48
CA VAL A 52 2.91 16.41 6.18
C VAL A 52 3.91 15.91 5.15
N LYS A 53 5.17 16.34 5.27
CA LYS A 53 6.25 15.94 4.37
C LYS A 53 7.46 15.49 5.18
N TYR A 54 8.13 14.48 4.65
CA TYR A 54 9.44 14.02 5.11
C TYR A 54 10.36 13.93 3.90
N ASP A 55 11.60 14.40 4.03
CA ASP A 55 12.54 14.47 2.90
C ASP A 55 11.90 15.10 1.63
N ASN A 56 11.17 16.21 1.84
CA ASN A 56 10.40 16.94 0.81
C ASN A 56 9.31 16.15 0.07
N LYS A 57 9.00 14.92 0.48
CA LYS A 57 7.97 14.05 -0.11
C LYS A 57 6.76 13.94 0.81
N PRO A 58 5.52 13.95 0.29
CA PRO A 58 4.29 13.91 1.08
C PRO A 58 4.18 12.59 1.85
N ASN A 59 3.57 12.63 3.04
CA ASN A 59 3.43 11.45 3.88
C ASN A 59 2.61 10.33 3.19
N GLY A 60 1.71 10.68 2.26
CA GLY A 60 1.02 9.70 1.42
C GLY A 60 1.96 8.83 0.58
N PHE A 61 3.11 9.34 0.14
CA PHE A 61 4.16 8.55 -0.51
C PHE A 61 4.83 7.62 0.50
N TRP A 62 5.25 8.14 1.65
CA TRP A 62 5.93 7.36 2.67
C TRP A 62 5.05 6.25 3.25
N HIS A 63 3.75 6.46 3.42
CA HIS A 63 2.83 5.39 3.83
C HIS A 63 2.78 4.19 2.86
N ILE A 64 3.21 4.35 1.61
CA ILE A 64 3.37 3.25 0.64
C ILE A 64 4.82 2.75 0.66
N SER A 65 5.79 3.66 0.82
CA SER A 65 7.23 3.42 0.63
C SER A 65 8.02 3.17 1.93
N SER A 66 7.37 3.13 3.09
CA SER A 66 7.98 2.88 4.40
C SER A 66 7.34 1.68 5.09
N ILE A 67 8.04 1.11 6.07
CA ILE A 67 7.52 0.08 6.97
C ILE A 67 7.32 0.67 8.36
N GLY A 68 6.22 0.31 9.05
CA GLY A 68 5.90 0.81 10.39
C GLY A 68 6.57 0.00 11.50
N GLU A 69 6.75 0.60 12.68
CA GLU A 69 7.47 0.00 13.81
C GLU A 69 6.87 -1.35 14.26
N ASP A 70 5.54 -1.45 14.26
CA ASP A 70 4.86 -2.69 14.59
C ASP A 70 5.13 -3.82 13.57
N ASP A 71 5.42 -3.46 12.31
CA ASP A 71 5.68 -4.43 11.24
C ASP A 71 7.10 -5.03 11.33
N THR A 72 8.01 -4.43 12.10
CA THR A 72 9.41 -4.91 12.27
C THR A 72 9.66 -5.66 13.56
N LYS A 73 8.63 -5.86 14.39
CA LYS A 73 8.68 -6.70 15.60
C LYS A 73 8.85 -8.19 15.32
N TYR A 74 9.04 -8.57 14.05
CA TYR A 74 9.17 -9.94 13.59
C TYR A 74 10.60 -10.19 13.12
N ASP A 75 11.17 -11.34 13.47
CA ASP A 75 12.56 -11.74 13.16
C ASP A 75 12.83 -12.03 11.67
N MET A 76 12.06 -11.44 10.75
CA MET A 76 12.20 -11.67 9.32
C MET A 76 12.01 -10.38 8.52
N TYR A 77 12.99 -10.08 7.67
CA TYR A 77 12.89 -8.97 6.73
C TYR A 77 11.80 -9.22 5.67
N PRO A 78 10.95 -8.24 5.36
CA PRO A 78 9.96 -8.33 4.28
C PRO A 78 10.55 -8.70 2.93
N CYS A 79 11.77 -8.24 2.67
CA CYS A 79 12.52 -8.48 1.45
C CYS A 79 13.38 -9.74 1.50
N CYS A 80 13.17 -10.65 2.47
CA CYS A 80 13.90 -11.92 2.50
C CYS A 80 13.74 -12.65 1.16
N ASN A 81 14.87 -12.95 0.50
CA ASN A 81 14.97 -13.48 -0.87
C ASN A 81 14.59 -12.52 -2.01
N ASP A 82 14.60 -11.22 -1.77
CA ASP A 82 14.46 -10.17 -2.78
C ASP A 82 15.75 -9.36 -2.85
N ILE A 83 16.14 -8.91 -4.05
CA ILE A 83 17.37 -8.15 -4.28
C ILE A 83 17.45 -6.87 -3.43
N THR A 84 16.30 -6.29 -3.08
CA THR A 84 16.24 -5.12 -2.22
C THR A 84 16.76 -5.35 -0.80
N ASN A 85 16.88 -6.60 -0.34
CA ASN A 85 17.50 -6.91 0.95
C ASN A 85 18.97 -6.52 0.98
N GLY A 86 19.73 -6.84 -0.07
CA GLY A 86 21.15 -6.51 -0.17
C GLY A 86 21.46 -5.05 -0.46
N LEU A 87 20.44 -4.24 -0.79
CA LEU A 87 20.59 -2.82 -1.16
C LEU A 87 20.07 -1.87 -0.07
N CYS A 88 19.31 -2.36 0.92
CA CYS A 88 18.66 -1.52 1.91
C CYS A 88 19.62 -1.17 3.04
N LYS A 89 20.09 0.08 3.12
CA LYS A 89 20.95 0.51 4.26
C LYS A 89 20.21 0.48 5.60
N TYR A 90 18.90 0.72 5.58
CA TYR A 90 18.09 0.83 6.78
C TYR A 90 17.87 -0.49 7.50
N MET A 91 17.92 -1.62 6.79
CA MET A 91 17.75 -2.98 7.34
C MET A 91 16.58 -3.12 8.34
N CYS A 92 15.47 -2.39 8.12
CA CYS A 92 14.32 -2.34 9.04
C CYS A 92 14.68 -1.95 10.49
N ASP A 93 15.83 -1.29 10.70
CA ASP A 93 16.31 -0.81 12.00
C ASP A 93 15.75 0.58 12.32
N PHE A 94 14.70 0.61 13.13
CA PHE A 94 14.06 1.85 13.58
C PHE A 94 15.03 2.81 14.29
N GLY A 95 16.07 2.27 14.93
CA GLY A 95 17.12 3.04 15.60
C GLY A 95 18.09 3.72 14.65
N HIS A 96 18.12 3.32 13.37
CA HIS A 96 19.11 3.76 12.38
C HIS A 96 19.29 5.29 12.41
N PRO A 97 20.53 5.81 12.49
CA PRO A 97 20.80 7.23 12.67
C PRO A 97 20.23 8.10 11.54
N GLU A 98 20.22 7.58 10.31
CA GLU A 98 19.67 8.26 9.12
C GLU A 98 18.17 8.03 8.89
N ASN A 99 17.45 7.40 9.82
CA ASN A 99 15.99 7.26 9.68
C ASN A 99 15.29 8.59 9.95
N PHE A 100 14.97 9.32 8.89
CA PHE A 100 14.23 10.58 8.93
C PHE A 100 12.71 10.43 9.10
N LEU A 101 12.20 9.19 9.19
CA LEU A 101 10.78 8.88 9.42
C LEU A 101 10.47 8.47 10.88
N LYS A 102 11.42 8.65 11.80
CA LYS A 102 11.24 8.33 13.23
C LYS A 102 9.99 8.96 13.82
N ASP A 103 9.71 10.23 13.51
CA ASP A 103 8.52 10.94 14.01
C ASP A 103 7.19 10.40 13.44
N ASP A 104 7.23 9.65 12.33
CA ASP A 104 6.07 8.96 11.75
C ASP A 104 5.94 7.51 12.24
N ASN A 105 6.81 7.07 13.16
CA ASN A 105 6.95 5.66 13.58
C ASN A 105 7.12 4.72 12.37
N SER A 106 7.87 5.17 11.37
CA SER A 106 8.19 4.37 10.19
C SER A 106 9.66 4.47 9.79
N ILE A 107 10.07 3.64 8.83
CA ILE A 107 11.42 3.62 8.26
C ILE A 107 11.36 3.41 6.74
N PRO A 108 12.17 4.11 5.93
CA PRO A 108 12.14 3.95 4.48
C PRO A 108 12.39 2.51 4.04
N CYS A 109 11.64 2.05 3.03
CA CYS A 109 11.65 0.65 2.61
C CYS A 109 11.70 0.51 1.08
N ILE A 110 12.88 0.21 0.55
CA ILE A 110 13.11 0.02 -0.90
C ILE A 110 12.18 -1.05 -1.47
N TYR A 111 11.99 -2.16 -0.74
CA TYR A 111 11.12 -3.27 -1.13
C TYR A 111 9.66 -2.85 -1.36
N ARG A 112 9.14 -1.93 -0.55
CA ARG A 112 7.78 -1.40 -0.74
C ARG A 112 7.75 -0.36 -1.87
N ALA A 113 8.71 0.56 -1.87
CA ALA A 113 8.79 1.63 -2.86
C ALA A 113 8.93 1.12 -4.31
N CYS A 114 9.68 0.03 -4.55
CA CYS A 114 9.88 -0.47 -5.92
C CYS A 114 8.59 -1.05 -6.54
N ARG A 115 7.54 -1.23 -5.74
CA ARG A 115 6.24 -1.77 -6.13
C ARG A 115 5.13 -0.71 -6.20
N ILE A 116 5.50 0.57 -6.18
CA ILE A 116 4.54 1.69 -6.14
C ILE A 116 3.58 1.71 -7.34
N LYS A 117 4.04 1.27 -8.52
CA LYS A 117 3.25 1.16 -9.76
C LYS A 117 2.02 0.26 -9.59
N TRP A 118 2.13 -0.77 -8.75
CA TRP A 118 1.07 -1.75 -8.54
C TRP A 118 -0.20 -1.14 -7.93
N VAL A 119 -0.07 -0.03 -7.21
CA VAL A 119 -1.23 0.65 -6.60
C VAL A 119 -2.24 1.06 -7.67
N ARG A 120 -1.78 1.70 -8.76
CA ARG A 120 -2.64 2.11 -9.87
C ARG A 120 -3.23 0.90 -10.60
N GLU A 121 -2.40 -0.07 -10.97
CA GLU A 121 -2.84 -1.26 -11.70
C GLU A 121 -3.94 -2.03 -10.96
N ILE A 122 -3.81 -2.17 -9.64
CA ILE A 122 -4.81 -2.86 -8.81
C ILE A 122 -6.10 -2.05 -8.71
N ILE A 123 -6.03 -0.72 -8.62
CA ILE A 123 -7.21 0.16 -8.62
C ILE A 123 -7.94 0.05 -9.97
N GLU A 124 -7.22 0.11 -11.08
CA GLU A 124 -7.79 -0.02 -12.43
C GLU A 124 -8.42 -1.40 -12.64
N LEU A 125 -7.74 -2.47 -12.22
CA LEU A 125 -8.30 -3.83 -12.24
C LEU A 125 -9.60 -3.91 -11.42
N ALA A 126 -9.63 -3.29 -10.23
CA ALA A 126 -10.82 -3.28 -9.38
C ALA A 126 -11.98 -2.50 -10.02
N ASN A 127 -11.70 -1.38 -10.69
CA ASN A 127 -12.71 -0.60 -11.41
C ASN A 127 -13.29 -1.37 -12.60
N ASN A 128 -12.42 -2.06 -13.35
CA ASN A 128 -12.83 -2.79 -14.55
C ASN A 128 -13.60 -4.07 -14.20
N ASN A 129 -13.16 -4.80 -13.18
CA ASN A 129 -13.83 -6.04 -12.74
C ASN A 129 -13.68 -6.26 -11.23
N LYS A 130 -14.68 -5.81 -10.46
CA LYS A 130 -14.74 -6.01 -9.00
C LYS A 130 -14.68 -7.48 -8.56
N ASN A 131 -15.12 -8.40 -9.43
CA ASN A 131 -15.20 -9.83 -9.16
C ASN A 131 -14.02 -10.60 -9.79
N HIS A 132 -12.96 -9.90 -10.22
CA HIS A 132 -11.80 -10.54 -10.82
C HIS A 132 -11.21 -11.60 -9.86
N PRO A 133 -10.82 -12.79 -10.34
CA PRO A 133 -10.37 -13.89 -9.48
C PRO A 133 -9.14 -13.54 -8.62
N ASN A 134 -8.27 -12.66 -9.12
CA ASN A 134 -7.12 -12.15 -8.37
C ASN A 134 -7.46 -11.08 -7.31
N LEU A 135 -8.70 -10.64 -7.21
CA LEU A 135 -9.11 -9.59 -6.28
C LEU A 135 -9.96 -10.10 -5.12
N ARG A 136 -9.72 -9.49 -3.96
CA ARG A 136 -10.54 -9.60 -2.76
C ARG A 136 -10.80 -8.18 -2.27
N ILE A 137 -12.07 -7.76 -2.31
CA ILE A 137 -12.48 -6.39 -1.99
C ILE A 137 -13.51 -6.44 -0.86
N TRP A 138 -13.24 -5.76 0.25
CA TRP A 138 -14.17 -5.74 1.38
C TRP A 138 -14.11 -4.42 2.16
N GLN A 139 -15.24 -4.10 2.79
CA GLN A 139 -15.28 -3.04 3.78
C GLN A 139 -15.02 -3.63 5.17
N HIS A 140 -14.24 -2.93 5.98
CA HIS A 140 -13.96 -3.31 7.36
C HIS A 140 -14.16 -2.13 8.29
N LYS A 141 -14.89 -2.35 9.39
CA LYS A 141 -15.08 -1.36 10.46
C LYS A 141 -14.20 -1.73 11.64
N ASN A 142 -13.24 -0.86 11.97
CA ASN A 142 -12.46 -1.03 13.19
C ASN A 142 -13.39 -0.88 14.40
N GLN A 143 -13.41 -1.89 15.29
CA GLN A 143 -14.34 -1.90 16.43
C GLN A 143 -14.02 -0.81 17.47
N ARG A 144 -12.74 -0.45 17.63
CA ARG A 144 -12.26 0.54 18.59
C ARG A 144 -12.47 1.96 18.08
N THR A 145 -11.90 2.31 16.93
CA THR A 145 -11.96 3.67 16.38
C THR A 145 -13.23 3.97 15.61
N LYS A 146 -14.07 2.96 15.35
CA LYS A 146 -15.25 3.00 14.47
C LYS A 146 -14.93 3.39 13.02
N GLU A 147 -13.65 3.52 12.66
CA GLU A 147 -13.20 3.87 11.31
C GLU A 147 -13.63 2.79 10.32
N LYS A 148 -14.26 3.23 9.22
CA LYS A 148 -14.61 2.37 8.10
C LYS A 148 -13.51 2.45 7.04
N THR A 149 -13.05 1.29 6.60
CA THR A 149 -12.01 1.15 5.59
C THR A 149 -12.51 0.32 4.42
N LEU A 150 -12.02 0.62 3.22
CA LEU A 150 -12.14 -0.24 2.05
C LEU A 150 -10.75 -0.85 1.80
N LYS A 151 -10.70 -2.18 1.69
CA LYS A 151 -9.46 -2.91 1.41
C LYS A 151 -9.58 -3.60 0.06
N ILE A 152 -8.54 -3.48 -0.75
CA ILE A 152 -8.37 -4.18 -2.02
C ILE A 152 -7.11 -5.02 -1.89
N ARG A 153 -7.27 -6.33 -1.87
CA ARG A 153 -6.15 -7.28 -1.84
C ARG A 153 -6.06 -7.99 -3.18
N TYR A 154 -4.87 -7.95 -3.74
CA TYR A 154 -4.50 -8.63 -4.97
C TYR A 154 -3.72 -9.91 -4.63
N LEU A 155 -4.11 -11.02 -5.25
CA LEU A 155 -3.54 -12.34 -5.05
C LEU A 155 -3.27 -13.00 -6.41
N ASN A 156 -2.00 -13.21 -6.76
CA ASN A 156 -1.63 -14.00 -7.93
C ASN A 156 -0.25 -14.65 -7.74
N GLY A 157 -0.20 -15.99 -7.73
CA GLY A 157 1.04 -16.73 -7.46
C GLY A 157 1.63 -16.35 -6.11
N CYS A 158 2.90 -15.93 -6.10
CA CYS A 158 3.59 -15.47 -4.89
C CYS A 158 3.27 -14.01 -4.50
N ILE A 159 2.55 -13.27 -5.36
CA ILE A 159 2.21 -11.87 -5.10
C ILE A 159 0.96 -11.82 -4.23
N ASP A 160 1.13 -11.20 -3.06
CA ASP A 160 0.08 -10.81 -2.15
C ASP A 160 0.29 -9.33 -1.81
N TYR A 161 -0.64 -8.48 -2.24
CA TYR A 161 -0.51 -7.03 -2.11
C TYR A 161 -1.83 -6.43 -1.64
N ILE A 162 -1.79 -5.49 -0.70
CA ILE A 162 -2.99 -4.84 -0.18
C ILE A 162 -2.93 -3.34 -0.32
N ILE A 163 -4.07 -2.74 -0.64
CA ILE A 163 -4.31 -1.30 -0.63
C ILE A 163 -5.42 -1.03 0.38
N ILE A 164 -5.21 -0.06 1.27
CA ILE A 164 -6.14 0.28 2.34
C ILE A 164 -6.54 1.74 2.20
N PHE A 165 -7.85 1.97 2.11
CA PHE A 165 -8.44 3.30 2.10
C PHE A 165 -9.30 3.51 3.34
N LYS A 166 -9.28 4.71 3.91
CA LYS A 166 -10.32 5.22 4.80
C LYS A 166 -11.50 5.70 3.96
N ILE A 167 -12.71 5.33 4.36
CA ILE A 167 -13.94 5.77 3.68
C ILE A 167 -14.42 7.06 4.34
N SER A 168 -14.53 8.12 3.56
CA SER A 168 -15.13 9.39 4.00
C SER A 168 -16.56 9.48 3.47
N TYR A 169 -17.50 9.80 4.36
CA TYR A 169 -18.92 9.93 4.02
C TYR A 169 -19.35 11.40 4.03
N LYS A 170 -20.27 11.76 3.14
CA LYS A 170 -21.02 13.02 3.16
C LYS A 170 -22.47 12.69 2.86
N ASN A 171 -23.40 13.09 3.73
CA ASN A 171 -24.83 12.79 3.59
C ASN A 171 -25.13 11.29 3.37
N SER A 172 -24.50 10.41 4.15
CA SER A 172 -24.62 8.94 4.05
C SER A 172 -24.03 8.29 2.78
N ASP A 173 -23.65 9.06 1.78
CA ASP A 173 -22.93 8.59 0.59
C ASP A 173 -21.41 8.63 0.78
N ILE A 174 -20.72 7.73 0.09
CA ILE A 174 -19.25 7.78 0.01
C ILE A 174 -18.88 9.04 -0.79
N TYR A 175 -18.18 9.96 -0.12
CA TYR A 175 -17.65 11.17 -0.72
C TYR A 175 -16.31 10.90 -1.42
N CYS A 176 -15.37 10.30 -0.69
CA CYS A 176 -14.05 9.96 -1.22
C CYS A 176 -13.42 8.77 -0.48
N TYR A 177 -12.40 8.19 -1.11
CA TYR A 177 -11.52 7.21 -0.49
C TYR A 177 -10.18 7.87 -0.16
N ARG A 178 -9.84 7.99 1.12
CA ARG A 178 -8.54 8.52 1.53
C ARG A 178 -7.54 7.38 1.62
N LEU A 179 -6.49 7.42 0.80
CA LEU A 179 -5.43 6.41 0.81
C LEU A 179 -4.75 6.42 2.19
N LYS A 180 -4.72 5.26 2.85
CA LYS A 180 -3.99 5.09 4.11
C LYS A 180 -2.60 4.53 3.88
N THR A 181 -2.50 3.46 3.09
CA THR A 181 -1.25 2.73 2.83
C THR A 181 -1.48 1.69 1.73
N ALA A 182 -0.39 1.21 1.13
CA ALA A 182 -0.38 0.08 0.22
C ALA A 182 0.94 -0.67 0.35
N TYR A 183 0.93 -2.00 0.40
CA TYR A 183 2.17 -2.77 0.57
C TYR A 183 2.02 -4.27 0.23
N PRO A 184 3.15 -4.96 -0.05
CA PRO A 184 3.18 -6.42 -0.16
C PRO A 184 2.94 -7.08 1.21
N VAL A 185 2.01 -8.03 1.28
CA VAL A 185 1.67 -8.75 2.50
C VAL A 185 2.60 -9.95 2.65
N VAL A 186 3.69 -9.77 3.39
CA VAL A 186 4.69 -10.81 3.62
C VAL A 186 4.42 -11.63 4.89
N LEU A 187 3.91 -10.97 5.94
CA LEU A 187 3.73 -11.58 7.25
C LEU A 187 2.54 -12.57 7.26
N LYS A 188 2.80 -13.79 7.74
CA LYS A 188 1.76 -14.85 7.88
C LYS A 188 0.59 -14.39 8.75
N SER A 189 0.86 -13.62 9.80
CA SER A 189 -0.16 -13.03 10.68
C SER A 189 -1.10 -12.11 9.90
N TYR A 190 -0.57 -11.27 9.01
CA TYR A 190 -1.36 -10.33 8.21
C TYR A 190 -2.17 -11.05 7.14
N LYS A 191 -1.60 -12.07 6.49
CA LYS A 191 -2.34 -12.94 5.56
C LYS A 191 -3.56 -13.55 6.25
N LYS A 192 -3.35 -14.24 7.38
CA LYS A 192 -4.42 -14.85 8.19
C LYS A 192 -5.48 -13.83 8.62
N ARG A 193 -5.05 -12.63 9.04
CA ARG A 193 -5.96 -11.54 9.42
C ARG A 193 -6.84 -11.12 8.25
N PHE A 194 -6.24 -10.86 7.09
CA PHE A 194 -6.98 -10.41 5.91
C PHE A 194 -7.89 -11.50 5.33
N ASP A 195 -7.48 -12.77 5.37
CA ASP A 195 -8.33 -13.90 5.00
C ASP A 195 -9.57 -13.97 5.90
N ARG A 196 -9.37 -13.88 7.22
CA ARG A 196 -10.47 -13.87 8.20
C ARG A 196 -11.42 -12.70 7.97
N GLU A 197 -10.88 -11.50 7.80
CA GLU A 197 -11.72 -10.31 7.56
C GLU A 197 -12.54 -10.44 6.28
N TYR A 198 -11.93 -10.92 5.18
CA TYR A 198 -12.63 -11.10 3.91
C TYR A 198 -13.70 -12.19 4.01
N ASN A 199 -13.41 -13.33 4.62
CA ASN A 199 -14.37 -14.42 4.80
C ASN A 199 -15.56 -13.97 5.65
N ASN A 200 -15.31 -13.23 6.74
CA ASN A 200 -16.38 -12.65 7.55
C ASN A 200 -17.25 -11.69 6.74
N TYR A 201 -16.65 -10.85 5.89
CA TYR A 201 -17.39 -9.95 5.00
C TYR A 201 -18.29 -10.71 4.03
N ILE A 202 -17.80 -11.79 3.42
CA ILE A 202 -18.59 -12.62 2.50
C ILE A 202 -19.77 -13.30 3.23
N ILE A 203 -19.54 -13.87 4.42
CA ILE A 203 -20.60 -14.48 5.25
C ILE A 203 -21.66 -13.46 5.64
N MET A 204 -21.26 -12.23 5.99
CA MET A 204 -22.22 -11.17 6.33
C MET A 204 -23.01 -10.70 5.09
N LYS A 205 -22.40 -10.70 3.91
CA LYS A 205 -23.04 -10.32 2.66
C LYS A 205 -24.03 -11.38 2.18
N SER A 206 -23.77 -12.67 2.41
CA SER A 206 -24.68 -13.76 2.03
C SER A 206 -25.91 -13.89 2.94
N LYS A 207 -25.91 -13.23 4.11
CA LYS A 207 -27.04 -13.19 5.06
C LYS A 207 -27.98 -12.00 4.85
N LYS A 208 -27.67 -11.12 3.90
CA LYS A 208 -28.47 -9.95 3.52
C LYS A 208 -29.10 -10.19 2.17
#